data_AF-X6MGZ1-F1
#
_entry.id   AF-X6MGZ1-F1
#
_cell.length_a   1.000
_cell.length_b   1.000
_cell.length_c   1.000
_cell.angle_alpha   90.00
_cell.angle_beta   90.00
_cell.angle_gamma   90.00
#
_symmetry.space_group_name_H-M   'P 1'
#
loop_
_entity.id
_entity.type
_entity.pdbx_description
1 polymer ?
#
loop_
_entity_poly.entity_id
_entity_poly.type
_entity_poly.pdbx_seq_one_letter_code
_entity_poly.pdbx_strand_id
1 'polypeptide(L)'
;MLDELLKLKLFFNKMVHFVLIRHSERLDTHPCDGIAWDDKDTRRYDPPISNLNLPAEATKEMEKALCSYLKVEKINVSRIISSPFRRCIQTAQLIGHYFGVQKYTIDSRVGEVPLEVRRCLLKQEKQTETPTVSLLSNSTIIEILSNQKQRAIVPSDNETKDENKSENDVQVDLQLAPNVYKDLTSNEQFQKDLIGFVQDLKKNYVGVKSDTNQVIIIVTHGQNITWLIEYLTDSSVLLSCDECGWVLFSHTDVLYLQSEKRCHVLSTFT
;
A
#
# COMPACT_ATOMS: atom_id res chain seq x y z
N MET A 1 23.64 -29.71 29.41
CA MET A 1 22.18 -29.76 29.69
C MET A 1 21.48 -28.42 29.45
N LEU A 2 21.97 -27.28 29.98
CA LEU A 2 21.33 -25.97 29.70
C LEU A 2 21.34 -25.60 28.20
N ASP A 3 22.43 -25.88 27.49
CA ASP A 3 22.55 -25.65 26.04
C ASP A 3 21.65 -26.54 25.19
N GLU A 4 21.33 -27.75 25.65
CA GLU A 4 20.40 -28.64 24.94
C GLU A 4 18.94 -28.25 25.22
N LEU A 5 18.62 -27.78 26.43
CA LEU A 5 17.31 -27.20 26.75
C LEU A 5 17.08 -25.86 26.04
N LEU A 6 18.14 -25.06 25.85
CA LEU A 6 18.08 -23.88 24.98
C LEU A 6 17.87 -24.30 23.53
N LYS A 7 18.65 -25.26 23.00
CA LYS A 7 18.44 -25.82 21.65
C LYS A 7 17.06 -26.47 21.47
N LEU A 8 16.45 -27.03 22.52
CA LEU A 8 15.09 -27.59 22.52
C LEU A 8 13.99 -26.52 22.61
N LYS A 9 14.23 -25.39 23.29
CA LYS A 9 13.35 -24.21 23.23
C LYS A 9 13.50 -23.44 21.91
N LEU A 10 14.70 -23.44 21.34
CA LEU A 10 15.06 -22.97 19.99
C LEU A 10 14.73 -24.01 18.89
N PHE A 11 14.25 -25.21 19.25
CA PHE A 11 13.50 -26.11 18.35
C PHE A 11 12.08 -25.56 18.23
N PHE A 12 12.05 -24.30 17.84
CA PHE A 12 10.97 -23.35 17.95
C PHE A 12 9.72 -23.92 17.30
N ASN A 13 8.59 -23.83 18.00
CA ASN A 13 7.29 -23.82 17.34
C ASN A 13 7.41 -22.80 16.21
N LYS A 14 7.42 -23.24 14.96
CA LYS A 14 7.52 -22.32 13.82
C LYS A 14 6.29 -21.43 13.88
N MET A 15 6.54 -20.13 13.92
CA MET A 15 5.52 -19.14 14.23
C MET A 15 5.00 -18.49 12.97
N VAL A 16 3.82 -17.88 13.11
CA VAL A 16 3.34 -16.90 12.14
C VAL A 16 3.96 -15.56 12.48
N HIS A 17 4.70 -15.03 11.54
CA HIS A 17 5.26 -13.69 11.56
C HIS A 17 4.40 -12.78 10.71
N PHE A 18 4.35 -11.51 11.09
CA PHE A 18 3.59 -10.54 10.35
C PHE A 18 4.49 -9.37 9.96
N VAL A 19 4.29 -8.88 8.75
CA VAL A 19 4.95 -7.68 8.26
C VAL A 19 3.88 -6.64 7.99
N LEU A 20 4.04 -5.46 8.56
CA LEU A 20 3.28 -4.28 8.17
C LEU A 20 4.12 -3.48 7.18
N ILE A 21 3.55 -3.07 6.06
CA ILE A 21 4.24 -2.24 5.07
C ILE A 21 3.32 -1.09 4.61
N ARG A 22 3.89 0.12 4.54
CA ARG A 22 3.19 1.27 3.97
C ARG A 22 3.18 1.15 2.45
N HIS A 23 2.11 1.58 1.80
CA HIS A 23 2.06 1.66 0.34
C HIS A 23 3.21 2.50 -0.25
N SER A 24 3.46 2.34 -1.56
CA SER A 24 4.42 3.16 -2.32
C SER A 24 4.00 4.63 -2.45
N GLU A 25 4.88 5.44 -3.04
CA GLU A 25 4.62 6.83 -3.42
C GLU A 25 3.33 6.96 -4.21
N ARG A 26 2.53 7.98 -3.89
CA ARG A 26 1.26 8.26 -4.53
C ARG A 26 1.45 9.23 -5.69
N LEU A 27 0.71 9.02 -6.78
CA LEU A 27 0.78 9.90 -7.95
C LEU A 27 0.33 11.35 -7.69
N ASP A 28 -0.54 11.57 -6.70
CA ASP A 28 -0.98 12.92 -6.34
C ASP A 28 0.07 13.72 -5.54
N THR A 29 1.00 13.04 -4.87
CA THR A 29 2.10 13.67 -4.11
C THR A 29 3.44 13.65 -4.85
N HIS A 30 3.67 12.63 -5.67
CA HIS A 30 4.87 12.47 -6.50
C HIS A 30 4.45 12.21 -7.96
N PRO A 31 4.06 13.25 -8.71
CA PRO A 31 3.69 13.09 -10.12
C PRO A 31 4.85 12.52 -10.94
N CYS A 32 4.56 11.57 -11.81
CA CYS A 32 5.50 11.04 -12.78
C CYS A 32 4.81 10.84 -14.13
N ASP A 33 5.60 10.87 -15.20
CA ASP A 33 5.09 10.63 -16.55
C ASP A 33 4.80 9.14 -16.75
N GLY A 34 3.79 8.84 -17.58
CA GLY A 34 3.50 7.46 -18.03
C GLY A 34 2.57 6.64 -17.13
N ILE A 35 2.12 7.16 -15.98
CA ILE A 35 1.10 6.51 -15.16
C ILE A 35 -0.23 7.25 -15.30
N ALA A 36 -1.23 6.56 -15.85
CA ALA A 36 -2.57 7.09 -16.03
C ALA A 36 -3.37 7.07 -14.71
N TRP A 37 -4.25 8.07 -14.55
CA TRP A 37 -5.23 8.14 -13.48
C TRP A 37 -6.57 8.59 -14.07
N ASP A 38 -7.17 7.73 -14.87
CA ASP A 38 -8.31 8.07 -15.73
C ASP A 38 -9.54 8.53 -14.94
N ASP A 39 -9.73 7.96 -13.74
CA ASP A 39 -10.86 8.28 -12.87
C ASP A 39 -10.52 9.32 -11.80
N LYS A 40 -9.43 10.08 -11.98
CA LYS A 40 -8.96 11.11 -11.04
C LYS A 40 -10.12 11.99 -10.59
N ASP A 41 -10.92 12.51 -11.49
CA ASP A 41 -12.00 13.43 -11.13
C ASP A 41 -13.09 12.83 -10.24
N THR A 42 -13.37 11.52 -10.39
CA THR A 42 -14.35 10.83 -9.55
C THR A 42 -13.76 10.22 -8.28
N ARG A 43 -12.44 9.98 -8.24
CA ARG A 43 -11.75 9.24 -7.16
C ARG A 43 -10.42 9.86 -6.74
N ARG A 44 -10.34 11.20 -6.60
CA ARG A 44 -9.10 11.91 -6.20
C ARG A 44 -8.48 11.43 -4.88
N TYR A 45 -9.27 10.86 -3.97
CA TYR A 45 -8.79 10.34 -2.67
C TYR A 45 -8.12 8.96 -2.77
N ASP A 46 -8.18 8.32 -3.94
CA ASP A 46 -7.63 6.99 -4.19
C ASP A 46 -6.64 6.97 -5.38
N PRO A 47 -5.52 7.72 -5.27
CA PRO A 47 -4.51 7.79 -6.31
C PRO A 47 -3.84 6.44 -6.57
N PRO A 48 -3.39 6.18 -7.81
CA PRO A 48 -2.44 5.10 -8.08
C PRO A 48 -1.07 5.40 -7.45
N ILE A 49 -0.22 4.38 -7.38
CA ILE A 49 1.20 4.58 -7.04
C ILE A 49 1.95 5.21 -8.22
N SER A 50 2.93 6.06 -7.93
CA SER A 50 3.82 6.67 -8.94
C SER A 50 5.14 5.93 -9.10
N ASN A 51 5.63 5.28 -8.04
CA ASN A 51 6.90 4.57 -8.03
C ASN A 51 6.68 3.05 -7.99
N LEU A 52 6.82 2.39 -9.15
CA LEU A 52 6.66 0.94 -9.30
C LEU A 52 7.90 0.14 -8.84
N ASN A 53 9.06 0.78 -8.74
CA ASN A 53 10.31 0.13 -8.34
C ASN A 53 10.44 0.01 -6.82
N LEU A 54 9.93 1.01 -6.09
CA LEU A 54 10.07 1.10 -4.64
C LEU A 54 9.52 -0.13 -3.89
N PRO A 55 8.35 -0.71 -4.25
CA PRO A 55 7.90 -1.97 -3.66
C PRO A 55 8.88 -3.12 -3.88
N ALA A 56 9.48 -3.24 -5.06
CA ALA A 56 10.43 -4.31 -5.37
C ALA A 56 11.74 -4.16 -4.57
N GLU A 57 12.22 -2.93 -4.40
CA GLU A 57 13.40 -2.63 -3.57
C GLU A 57 13.14 -2.97 -2.10
N ALA A 58 12.03 -2.48 -1.55
CA ALA A 58 11.63 -2.75 -0.17
C ALA A 58 11.42 -4.26 0.07
N THR A 59 10.87 -4.97 -0.91
CA THR A 59 10.65 -6.41 -0.82
C THR A 59 11.96 -7.20 -0.76
N LYS A 60 12.96 -6.84 -1.58
CA LYS A 60 14.29 -7.46 -1.54
C LYS A 60 15.00 -7.20 -0.22
N GLU A 61 14.93 -5.97 0.28
CA GLU A 61 15.47 -5.58 1.59
C GLU A 61 14.84 -6.40 2.72
N MET A 62 13.51 -6.48 2.70
CA MET A 62 12.71 -7.25 3.65
C MET A 62 13.03 -8.74 3.61
N GLU A 63 13.05 -9.38 2.43
CA GLU A 63 13.37 -10.80 2.31
C GLU A 63 14.76 -11.11 2.88
N LYS A 64 15.77 -10.31 2.53
CA LYS A 64 17.12 -10.48 3.07
C LYS A 64 17.15 -10.40 4.59
N ALA A 65 16.48 -9.40 5.16
CA ALA A 65 16.45 -9.18 6.59
C ALA A 65 15.70 -10.31 7.32
N LEU A 66 14.56 -10.75 6.77
CA LEU A 66 13.77 -11.86 7.31
C LEU A 66 14.49 -13.21 7.19
N CYS A 67 15.16 -13.52 6.08
CA CYS A 67 15.95 -14.73 5.92
C CYS A 67 17.07 -14.81 6.96
N SER A 68 17.77 -13.69 7.19
CA SER A 68 18.80 -13.58 8.24
C SER A 68 18.23 -13.80 9.63
N TYR A 69 17.13 -13.11 9.96
CA TYR A 69 16.48 -13.18 11.26
C TYR A 69 15.92 -14.58 11.57
N LEU A 70 15.22 -15.19 10.60
CA LEU A 70 14.61 -16.51 10.72
C LEU A 70 15.58 -17.67 10.48
N LYS A 71 16.81 -17.38 10.03
CA LYS A 71 17.83 -18.37 9.63
C LYS A 71 17.32 -19.34 8.58
N VAL A 72 16.67 -18.81 7.55
CA VAL A 72 16.15 -19.57 6.40
C VAL A 72 16.74 -19.03 5.11
N GLU A 73 16.83 -19.88 4.08
CA GLU A 73 17.30 -19.45 2.76
C GLU A 73 16.24 -18.64 1.99
N LYS A 74 14.96 -18.97 2.22
CA LYS A 74 13.82 -18.33 1.58
C LYS A 74 12.66 -18.20 2.55
N ILE A 75 11.95 -17.07 2.49
CA ILE A 75 10.73 -16.87 3.29
C ILE A 75 9.50 -17.50 2.62
N ASN A 76 8.59 -18.01 3.44
CA ASN A 76 7.30 -18.49 2.98
C ASN A 76 6.21 -17.44 3.28
N VAL A 77 5.91 -16.59 2.30
CA VAL A 77 4.78 -15.65 2.41
C VAL A 77 3.50 -16.41 2.13
N SER A 78 2.75 -16.68 3.20
CA SER A 78 1.52 -17.48 3.15
C SER A 78 0.30 -16.66 2.71
N ARG A 79 0.31 -15.35 2.97
CA ARG A 79 -0.81 -14.45 2.71
C ARG A 79 -0.37 -13.00 2.58
N ILE A 80 -1.07 -12.26 1.73
CA ILE A 80 -1.03 -10.81 1.68
C ILE A 80 -2.43 -10.27 1.97
N ILE A 81 -2.54 -9.35 2.93
CA ILE A 81 -3.75 -8.61 3.27
C ILE A 81 -3.51 -7.15 2.87
N SER A 82 -4.44 -6.52 2.18
CA SER A 82 -4.29 -5.16 1.71
C SER A 82 -5.49 -4.29 2.09
N SER A 83 -5.19 -3.02 2.38
CA SER A 83 -6.17 -1.95 2.41
C SER A 83 -6.94 -1.86 1.10
N PRO A 84 -8.23 -1.46 1.09
CA PRO A 84 -9.03 -1.36 -0.13
C PRO A 84 -8.60 -0.23 -1.09
N PHE A 85 -7.66 0.63 -0.67
CA PHE A 85 -7.16 1.73 -1.50
C PHE A 85 -6.27 1.21 -2.63
N ARG A 86 -6.46 1.76 -3.84
CA ARG A 86 -5.72 1.42 -5.06
C ARG A 86 -4.23 1.36 -4.82
N ARG A 87 -3.65 2.37 -4.16
CA ARG A 87 -2.21 2.43 -3.85
C ARG A 87 -1.71 1.23 -3.05
N CYS A 88 -2.49 0.76 -2.08
CA CYS A 88 -2.16 -0.42 -1.27
C CYS A 88 -2.33 -1.69 -2.08
N ILE A 89 -3.37 -1.79 -2.92
CA ILE A 89 -3.60 -2.95 -3.78
C ILE A 89 -2.46 -3.09 -4.81
N GLN A 90 -2.09 -2.01 -5.50
CA GLN A 90 -0.99 -2.02 -6.47
C GLN A 90 0.35 -2.37 -5.80
N THR A 91 0.61 -1.81 -4.61
CA THR A 91 1.80 -2.19 -3.82
C THR A 91 1.78 -3.67 -3.45
N ALA A 92 0.64 -4.18 -2.96
CA ALA A 92 0.45 -5.58 -2.61
C ALA A 92 0.63 -6.53 -3.81
N GLN A 93 0.18 -6.13 -5.00
CA GLN A 93 0.35 -6.90 -6.23
C GLN A 93 1.82 -7.04 -6.62
N LEU A 94 2.60 -5.96 -6.55
CA LEU A 94 4.03 -5.98 -6.85
C LEU A 94 4.80 -6.87 -5.84
N ILE A 95 4.47 -6.77 -4.55
CA ILE A 95 5.02 -7.64 -3.50
C ILE A 95 4.62 -9.10 -3.73
N GLY A 96 3.35 -9.35 -4.06
CA GLY A 96 2.82 -10.68 -4.31
C GLY A 96 3.46 -11.35 -5.51
N HIS A 97 3.67 -10.60 -6.60
CA HIS A 97 4.40 -11.07 -7.77
C HIS A 97 5.82 -11.54 -7.39
N TYR A 98 6.54 -10.77 -6.59
CA TYR A 98 7.89 -11.12 -6.13
C TYR A 98 7.92 -12.44 -5.35
N PHE A 99 6.99 -12.64 -4.40
CA PHE A 99 6.95 -13.86 -3.59
C PHE A 99 6.20 -15.04 -4.23
N GLY A 100 5.62 -14.87 -5.42
CA GLY A 100 4.78 -15.88 -6.07
C GLY A 100 3.40 -16.07 -5.40
N VAL A 101 2.90 -15.05 -4.67
CA VAL A 101 1.59 -15.06 -4.03
C VAL A 101 0.55 -14.50 -5.01
N GLN A 102 -0.30 -15.38 -5.55
CA GLN A 102 -1.30 -15.02 -6.56
C GLN A 102 -2.62 -14.50 -5.97
N LYS A 103 -2.90 -14.77 -4.69
CA LYS A 103 -4.17 -14.41 -4.04
C LYS A 103 -3.89 -13.50 -2.84
N TYR A 104 -4.55 -12.36 -2.81
CA TYR A 104 -4.54 -11.41 -1.70
C TYR A 104 -5.94 -11.22 -1.14
N THR A 105 -6.01 -10.86 0.15
CA THR A 105 -7.26 -10.51 0.83
C THR A 105 -7.36 -8.99 0.91
N ILE A 106 -8.47 -8.42 0.46
CA ILE A 106 -8.77 -7.00 0.70
C ILE A 106 -9.59 -6.92 1.99
N ASP A 107 -9.13 -6.16 2.98
CA ASP A 107 -9.84 -5.96 4.25
C ASP A 107 -10.02 -4.47 4.51
N SER A 108 -11.29 -4.02 4.58
CA SER A 108 -11.62 -2.61 4.79
C SER A 108 -11.18 -2.07 6.15
N ARG A 109 -10.96 -2.94 7.14
CA ARG A 109 -10.58 -2.56 8.50
C ARG A 109 -9.14 -2.07 8.59
N VAL A 110 -8.30 -2.35 7.58
CA VAL A 110 -6.95 -1.76 7.42
C VAL A 110 -6.94 -0.61 6.40
N GLY A 111 -8.10 0.02 6.19
CA GLY A 111 -8.37 1.22 5.37
C GLY A 111 -7.61 2.47 5.84
N GLU A 112 -7.59 3.54 5.04
CA GLU A 112 -7.03 4.84 5.48
C GLU A 112 -7.87 5.44 6.61
N VAL A 113 -7.22 6.22 7.48
CA VAL A 113 -7.91 6.93 8.57
C VAL A 113 -9.01 7.83 7.99
N PRO A 114 -10.28 7.75 8.44
CA PRO A 114 -11.38 8.51 7.85
C PRO A 114 -11.13 10.01 7.78
N LEU A 115 -10.42 10.57 8.76
CA LEU A 115 -10.04 11.98 8.77
C LEU A 115 -9.17 12.38 7.57
N GLU A 116 -8.22 11.54 7.14
CA GLU A 116 -7.37 11.83 5.98
C GLU A 116 -8.16 11.77 4.67
N VAL A 117 -9.11 10.83 4.58
CA VAL A 117 -10.04 10.76 3.43
C VAL A 117 -10.90 12.03 3.38
N ARG A 118 -11.47 12.46 4.52
CA ARG A 118 -12.24 13.71 4.61
C ARG A 118 -11.40 14.93 4.21
N ARG A 119 -10.15 15.04 4.67
CA ARG A 119 -9.26 16.14 4.27
C ARG A 119 -9.03 16.17 2.77
N CYS A 120 -8.89 15.01 2.13
CA CYS A 120 -8.77 14.94 0.67
C CYS A 120 -10.06 15.43 -0.01
N LEU A 121 -11.23 15.03 0.48
CA LEU A 121 -12.53 15.47 -0.04
C LEU A 121 -12.77 16.98 0.15
N LEU A 122 -12.51 17.54 1.33
CA LEU A 122 -12.70 18.96 1.61
C LEU A 122 -11.78 19.88 0.77
N LYS A 123 -10.58 19.40 0.41
CA LYS A 123 -9.72 20.12 -0.55
C LYS A 123 -10.36 20.19 -1.94
N GLN A 124 -11.27 19.29 -2.29
CA GLN A 124 -11.99 19.31 -3.57
C GLN A 124 -13.00 20.46 -3.60
N GLU A 125 -13.85 20.56 -2.57
CA GLU A 125 -14.89 21.59 -2.48
C GLU A 125 -14.29 23.00 -2.59
N LYS A 126 -13.15 23.23 -1.94
CA LYS A 126 -12.44 24.51 -1.99
C LYS A 126 -11.76 24.81 -3.33
N GLN A 127 -11.40 23.80 -4.12
CA GLN A 127 -10.86 23.99 -5.47
C GLN A 127 -11.96 24.19 -6.51
N THR A 128 -13.18 23.72 -6.23
CA THR A 128 -14.36 23.99 -7.07
C THR A 128 -14.99 25.36 -6.80
N GLU A 129 -14.66 26.00 -5.67
CA GLU A 129 -15.17 27.32 -5.28
C GLU A 129 -14.15 28.45 -5.58
N THR A 130 -14.27 29.07 -6.78
CA THR A 130 -13.96 30.47 -7.22
C THR A 130 -12.72 30.79 -8.11
N PRO A 131 -12.80 31.76 -9.08
CA PRO A 131 -13.82 32.81 -9.24
C PRO A 131 -14.74 32.69 -10.46
N THR A 132 -15.91 33.33 -10.33
CA THR A 132 -16.79 33.76 -11.41
C THR A 132 -15.96 34.31 -12.57
N VAL A 133 -15.88 33.55 -13.66
CA VAL A 133 -15.37 34.04 -14.94
C VAL A 133 -16.38 35.09 -15.40
N SER A 134 -16.01 36.38 -15.34
CA SER A 134 -16.67 37.39 -16.16
C SER A 134 -16.60 36.88 -17.60
N LEU A 135 -17.77 36.69 -18.22
CA LEU A 135 -17.90 36.29 -19.62
C LEU A 135 -16.85 37.03 -20.47
N LEU A 136 -15.92 36.28 -21.06
CA LEU A 136 -15.06 36.79 -22.12
C LEU A 136 -15.97 37.42 -23.18
N SER A 137 -15.66 38.66 -23.59
CA SER A 137 -16.43 39.32 -24.63
C SER A 137 -16.38 38.48 -25.91
N ASN A 138 -17.49 38.46 -26.67
CA ASN A 138 -17.63 37.71 -27.92
C ASN A 138 -16.48 37.94 -28.93
N SER A 139 -15.72 39.03 -28.80
CA SER A 139 -14.53 39.30 -29.60
C SER A 139 -13.40 38.27 -29.41
N THR A 140 -13.17 37.77 -28.19
CA THR A 140 -12.08 36.81 -27.90
C THR A 140 -12.41 35.40 -28.41
N ILE A 141 -13.70 35.03 -28.42
CA ILE A 141 -14.16 33.73 -28.92
C ILE A 141 -14.00 33.65 -30.46
N ILE A 142 -14.23 34.76 -31.17
CA ILE A 142 -14.09 34.82 -32.64
C ILE A 142 -12.62 34.68 -33.07
N GLU A 143 -11.67 35.22 -32.29
CA GLU A 143 -10.23 35.16 -32.59
C GLU A 143 -9.61 33.76 -32.33
N ILE A 144 -10.17 32.99 -31.39
CA ILE A 144 -9.73 31.61 -31.13
C ILE A 144 -10.26 30.66 -32.21
N LEU A 145 -11.49 30.86 -32.68
CA LEU A 145 -12.12 30.00 -33.70
C LEU A 145 -11.55 30.24 -35.12
N SER A 146 -11.06 31.44 -35.43
CA SER A 146 -10.43 31.74 -36.72
C SER A 146 -9.04 31.09 -36.89
N ASN A 147 -8.32 30.90 -35.78
CA ASN A 147 -6.96 30.32 -35.79
C ASN A 147 -6.92 28.78 -35.84
N GLN A 148 -8.04 28.09 -35.62
CA GLN A 148 -8.09 26.61 -35.64
C GLN A 148 -8.44 26.00 -37.02
N LYS A 149 -8.75 26.81 -38.04
CA LYS A 149 -9.15 26.32 -39.37
C LYS A 149 -8.01 26.09 -40.37
N GLN A 150 -6.74 26.20 -39.95
CA GLN A 150 -5.58 25.91 -40.80
C GLN A 150 -4.59 25.01 -40.09
N ARG A 151 -4.85 23.69 -40.08
CA ARG A 151 -3.84 22.61 -40.03
C ARG A 151 -4.55 21.26 -40.07
N ALA A 152 -4.90 20.83 -41.27
CA ALA A 152 -5.23 19.45 -41.59
C ALA A 152 -4.68 19.14 -42.98
N ILE A 153 -3.44 18.65 -43.06
CA ILE A 153 -2.93 17.90 -44.21
C ILE A 153 -2.02 16.79 -43.67
N VAL A 154 -2.41 15.55 -43.98
CA VAL A 154 -1.65 14.29 -43.82
C VAL A 154 -0.98 14.00 -45.17
N PRO A 155 0.21 13.37 -45.18
CA PRO A 155 0.38 12.06 -45.87
C PRO A 155 1.23 11.09 -45.00
N SER A 156 0.79 9.87 -44.67
CA SER A 156 0.72 8.62 -45.48
C SER A 156 2.03 8.24 -46.19
N ASP A 157 2.76 7.25 -45.65
CA ASP A 157 3.04 5.94 -46.28
C ASP A 157 4.22 5.20 -45.58
N ASN A 158 4.00 3.89 -45.32
CA ASN A 158 4.88 2.69 -45.37
C ASN A 158 6.29 2.75 -44.70
N GLU A 159 6.84 1.72 -44.04
CA GLU A 159 6.70 0.27 -44.11
C GLU A 159 7.44 -0.38 -42.91
N THR A 160 6.96 -1.55 -42.51
CA THR A 160 7.48 -2.61 -41.62
C THR A 160 8.99 -2.72 -41.29
N LYS A 161 9.32 -3.07 -40.04
CA LYS A 161 9.90 -4.39 -39.66
C LYS A 161 10.05 -4.60 -38.15
N ASP A 162 9.84 -5.86 -37.78
CA ASP A 162 9.89 -6.54 -36.49
C ASP A 162 11.00 -6.12 -35.51
N GLU A 163 10.69 -6.13 -34.21
CA GLU A 163 11.41 -6.98 -33.25
C GLU A 163 10.63 -7.16 -31.93
N ASN A 164 10.50 -8.43 -31.54
CA ASN A 164 9.79 -8.95 -30.38
C ASN A 164 10.31 -8.43 -29.04
N LYS A 165 9.43 -7.82 -28.25
CA LYS A 165 9.43 -7.95 -26.78
C LYS A 165 7.99 -8.14 -26.33
N SER A 166 7.70 -9.32 -25.80
CA SER A 166 6.42 -9.58 -25.12
C SER A 166 6.40 -8.77 -23.81
N GLU A 167 5.90 -7.55 -23.89
CA GLU A 167 5.30 -6.87 -22.75
C GLU A 167 4.05 -7.68 -22.40
N ASN A 168 4.16 -8.52 -21.37
CA ASN A 168 2.98 -9.05 -20.70
C ASN A 168 2.35 -7.87 -19.94
N ASP A 169 1.60 -7.06 -20.67
CA ASP A 169 0.67 -6.10 -20.10
C ASP A 169 -0.38 -6.90 -19.32
N VAL A 170 -0.15 -7.00 -18.02
CA VAL A 170 -1.16 -7.49 -17.09
C VAL A 170 -2.25 -6.44 -17.04
N GLN A 171 -3.25 -6.55 -17.92
CA GLN A 171 -4.52 -5.85 -17.77
C GLN A 171 -5.21 -6.39 -16.50
N VAL A 172 -4.98 -5.69 -15.39
CA VAL A 172 -5.63 -5.97 -14.12
C VAL A 172 -7.02 -5.34 -14.17
N ASP A 173 -8.06 -6.16 -14.25
CA ASP A 173 -9.45 -5.74 -14.03
C ASP A 173 -9.63 -5.40 -12.53
N LEU A 174 -9.21 -4.20 -12.14
CA LEU A 174 -9.43 -3.60 -10.83
C LEU A 174 -10.90 -3.17 -10.74
N GLN A 175 -11.82 -4.13 -10.60
CA GLN A 175 -13.16 -3.88 -10.08
C GLN A 175 -13.05 -3.49 -8.60
N LEU A 176 -12.59 -2.27 -8.37
CA LEU A 176 -12.51 -1.63 -7.06
C LEU A 176 -13.95 -1.45 -6.57
N ALA A 177 -14.27 -2.04 -5.41
CA ALA A 177 -15.61 -1.99 -4.83
C ALA A 177 -16.09 -0.53 -4.65
N PRO A 178 -17.03 -0.03 -5.49
CA PRO A 178 -17.38 1.39 -5.53
C PRO A 178 -18.18 1.87 -4.30
N ASN A 179 -18.52 0.97 -3.38
CA ASN A 179 -19.38 1.26 -2.23
C ASN A 179 -18.67 1.22 -0.86
N VAL A 180 -17.35 0.95 -0.79
CA VAL A 180 -16.63 0.89 0.50
C VAL A 180 -16.57 2.27 1.19
N TYR A 181 -16.74 3.36 0.42
CA TYR A 181 -16.43 4.73 0.88
C TYR A 181 -17.64 5.60 1.18
N LYS A 182 -18.87 5.07 1.05
CA LYS A 182 -20.10 5.89 1.24
C LYS A 182 -20.38 6.24 2.70
N ASP A 183 -19.87 5.45 3.64
CA ASP A 183 -19.97 5.71 5.07
C ASP A 183 -18.58 5.95 5.64
N LEU A 184 -18.13 7.21 5.63
CA LEU A 184 -16.93 7.61 6.38
C LEU A 184 -17.23 7.47 7.88
N THR A 185 -16.91 6.30 8.41
CA THR A 185 -17.06 5.97 9.83
C THR A 185 -16.33 6.99 10.70
N SER A 186 -16.77 7.14 11.95
CA SER A 186 -16.03 7.97 12.92
C SER A 186 -14.64 7.34 13.17
N ASN A 187 -13.66 8.16 13.57
CA ASN A 187 -12.35 7.63 13.96
C ASN A 187 -12.46 6.57 15.07
N GLU A 188 -13.42 6.73 15.99
CA GLU A 188 -13.68 5.74 17.06
C GLU A 188 -14.15 4.40 16.48
N GLN A 189 -15.08 4.42 15.52
CA GLN A 189 -15.53 3.19 14.86
C GLN A 189 -14.41 2.55 14.05
N PHE A 190 -13.62 3.34 13.34
CA PHE A 190 -12.45 2.84 12.61
C PHE A 190 -11.44 2.14 13.55
N GLN A 191 -11.17 2.72 14.72
CA GLN A 191 -10.31 2.08 15.73
C GLN A 191 -10.92 0.78 16.25
N LYS A 192 -12.24 0.73 16.52
CA LYS A 192 -12.94 -0.51 16.91
C LYS A 192 -12.82 -1.59 15.84
N ASP A 193 -12.98 -1.21 14.58
CA ASP A 193 -12.85 -2.13 13.43
C ASP A 193 -11.41 -2.67 13.32
N LEU A 194 -10.40 -1.80 13.50
CA LEU A 194 -8.98 -2.18 13.49
C LEU A 194 -8.64 -3.11 14.67
N ILE A 195 -9.18 -2.86 15.86
CA ILE A 195 -9.05 -3.75 17.03
C ILE A 195 -9.68 -5.11 16.71
N GLY A 196 -10.89 -5.14 16.13
CA GLY A 196 -11.55 -6.38 15.71
C GLY A 196 -10.71 -7.16 14.68
N PHE A 197 -10.11 -6.47 13.71
CA PHE A 197 -9.16 -7.07 12.78
C PHE A 197 -7.96 -7.72 13.50
N VAL A 198 -7.35 -7.01 14.46
CA VAL A 198 -6.24 -7.54 15.25
C VAL A 198 -6.66 -8.74 16.09
N GLN A 199 -7.85 -8.71 16.70
CA GLN A 199 -8.40 -9.84 17.45
C GLN A 199 -8.58 -11.07 16.56
N ASP A 200 -9.07 -10.89 15.32
CA ASP A 200 -9.17 -11.97 14.34
C ASP A 200 -7.81 -12.51 13.95
N LEU A 201 -6.79 -11.65 13.76
CA LEU A 201 -5.43 -12.10 13.49
C LEU A 201 -4.87 -12.92 14.66
N LYS A 202 -5.01 -12.43 15.89
CA LYS A 202 -4.59 -13.13 17.11
C LYS A 202 -5.31 -14.49 17.17
N LYS A 203 -6.64 -14.52 17.08
CA LYS A 203 -7.41 -15.77 17.13
C LYS A 203 -7.01 -16.80 16.09
N ASN A 204 -6.71 -16.38 14.86
CA ASN A 204 -6.49 -17.29 13.74
C ASN A 204 -5.03 -17.74 13.57
N TYR A 205 -4.05 -17.00 14.11
CA TYR A 205 -2.64 -17.21 13.80
C TYR A 205 -1.72 -17.26 15.02
N VAL A 206 -2.11 -16.64 16.13
CA VAL A 206 -1.29 -16.68 17.34
C VAL A 206 -1.43 -18.03 18.01
N GLY A 207 -0.29 -18.65 18.35
CA GLY A 207 -0.24 -19.96 19.00
C GLY A 207 -0.54 -21.14 18.08
N VAL A 208 -0.86 -20.89 16.80
CA VAL A 208 -1.00 -21.93 15.79
C VAL A 208 0.38 -22.50 15.48
N LYS A 209 0.58 -23.79 15.80
CA LYS A 209 1.79 -24.50 15.41
C LYS A 209 1.77 -24.70 13.90
N SER A 210 2.83 -24.23 13.24
CA SER A 210 3.05 -24.46 11.82
C SER A 210 4.24 -25.41 11.61
N ASP A 211 4.21 -26.15 10.51
CA ASP A 211 5.36 -26.92 10.04
C ASP A 211 6.40 -26.04 9.32
N THR A 212 6.12 -24.75 9.08
CA THR A 212 7.02 -23.77 8.45
C THR A 212 6.90 -22.40 9.10
N ASN A 213 7.96 -21.59 9.11
CA ASN A 213 7.83 -20.18 9.45
C ASN A 213 6.96 -19.52 8.37
N GLN A 214 5.81 -19.00 8.76
CA GLN A 214 4.88 -18.35 7.83
C GLN A 214 4.99 -16.85 8.00
N VAL A 215 4.99 -16.13 6.87
CA VAL A 215 4.93 -14.67 6.87
C VAL A 215 3.57 -14.25 6.32
N ILE A 216 2.90 -13.33 7.01
CA ILE A 216 1.70 -12.63 6.55
C ILE A 216 2.08 -11.18 6.34
N ILE A 217 1.91 -10.66 5.12
CA ILE A 217 2.19 -9.26 4.81
C ILE A 217 0.88 -8.48 4.83
N ILE A 218 0.87 -7.33 5.50
CA ILE A 218 -0.27 -6.42 5.60
C ILE A 218 0.14 -5.09 4.99
N VAL A 219 -0.45 -4.73 3.86
CA VAL A 219 -0.19 -3.48 3.14
C VAL A 219 -1.22 -2.43 3.54
N THR A 220 -0.76 -1.33 4.16
CA THR A 220 -1.64 -0.31 4.74
C THR A 220 -1.03 1.10 4.64
N HIS A 221 -1.50 2.04 5.46
CA HIS A 221 -1.10 3.45 5.51
C HIS A 221 -0.22 3.73 6.73
N GLY A 222 0.59 4.79 6.69
CA GLY A 222 1.61 5.06 7.72
C GLY A 222 1.05 5.11 9.15
N GLN A 223 -0.03 5.86 9.38
CA GLN A 223 -0.63 5.99 10.72
C GLN A 223 -1.16 4.65 11.27
N ASN A 224 -1.70 3.79 10.38
CA ASN A 224 -2.24 2.51 10.79
C ASN A 224 -1.16 1.52 11.22
N ILE A 225 0.06 1.64 10.71
CA ILE A 225 1.17 0.77 11.12
C ILE A 225 1.40 0.94 12.62
N THR A 226 1.45 2.19 13.09
CA THR A 226 1.58 2.53 14.51
C THR A 226 0.45 1.92 15.34
N TRP A 227 -0.82 2.11 14.95
CA TRP A 227 -1.96 1.55 15.69
C TRP A 227 -2.01 0.02 15.66
N LEU A 228 -1.67 -0.59 14.53
CA LEU A 228 -1.57 -2.04 14.42
C LEU A 228 -0.51 -2.58 15.36
N ILE A 229 0.69 -1.98 15.39
CA ILE A 229 1.74 -2.37 16.34
C ILE A 229 1.22 -2.26 17.76
N GLU A 230 0.62 -1.12 18.13
CA GLU A 230 0.07 -0.89 19.47
C GLU A 230 -0.93 -1.99 19.87
N TYR A 231 -1.93 -2.28 19.03
CA TYR A 231 -2.96 -3.29 19.34
C TYR A 231 -2.46 -4.73 19.28
N LEU A 232 -1.44 -5.01 18.47
CA LEU A 232 -0.88 -6.34 18.35
C LEU A 232 0.04 -6.67 19.52
N THR A 233 0.76 -5.68 20.02
CA THR A 233 1.85 -5.86 21.00
C THR A 233 1.53 -5.34 22.40
N ASP A 234 0.38 -4.68 22.56
CA ASP A 234 -0.01 -3.97 23.77
C ASP A 234 1.06 -2.95 24.24
N SER A 235 1.89 -2.48 23.29
CA SER A 235 3.02 -1.56 23.52
C SER A 235 2.86 -0.29 22.71
N SER A 236 3.01 0.86 23.35
CA SER A 236 2.87 2.15 22.68
C SER A 236 4.18 2.54 21.99
N VAL A 237 4.18 2.46 20.66
CA VAL A 237 5.32 2.78 19.80
C VAL A 237 4.92 3.90 18.88
N LEU A 238 5.64 5.01 18.91
CA LEU A 238 5.47 6.03 17.88
C LEU A 238 6.47 5.77 16.76
N LEU A 239 5.95 5.35 15.60
CA LEU A 239 6.75 5.08 14.42
C LEU A 239 6.43 6.09 13.32
N SER A 240 7.48 6.68 12.74
CA SER A 240 7.39 7.29 11.41
C SER A 240 7.75 6.24 10.37
N CYS A 241 6.87 6.03 9.40
CA CYS A 241 7.06 5.04 8.35
C CYS A 241 6.86 5.71 6.99
N ASP A 242 7.94 5.87 6.24
CA ASP A 242 7.94 6.42 4.89
C ASP A 242 7.36 5.39 3.89
N GLU A 243 7.18 5.81 2.64
CA GLU A 243 6.64 4.97 1.55
C GLU A 243 7.42 3.65 1.41
N CYS A 244 6.73 2.52 1.38
CA CYS A 244 7.31 1.17 1.44
C CYS A 244 8.22 0.90 2.66
N GLY A 245 8.18 1.74 3.69
CA GLY A 245 8.68 1.38 5.01
C GLY A 245 7.90 0.19 5.56
N TRP A 246 8.63 -0.76 6.15
CA TRP A 246 8.05 -2.00 6.67
C TRP A 246 8.59 -2.33 8.05
N VAL A 247 7.78 -3.04 8.83
CA VAL A 247 8.08 -3.50 10.18
C VAL A 247 7.63 -4.95 10.32
N LEU A 248 8.53 -5.80 10.83
CA LEU A 248 8.21 -7.16 11.26
C LEU A 248 7.70 -7.13 12.70
N PHE A 249 6.72 -7.98 13.02
CA PHE A 249 6.38 -8.30 14.39
C PHE A 249 6.15 -9.81 14.58
N SER A 250 6.47 -10.28 15.79
CA SER A 250 6.22 -11.64 16.27
C SER A 250 5.32 -11.57 17.50
N HIS A 251 4.49 -12.60 17.71
CA HIS A 251 3.56 -12.64 18.84
C HIS A 251 4.24 -12.54 20.22
N THR A 252 5.47 -13.05 20.34
CA THR A 252 6.16 -13.16 21.65
C THR A 252 7.06 -11.98 21.96
N ASP A 253 7.45 -11.22 20.94
CA ASP A 253 8.46 -10.17 21.06
C ASP A 253 8.17 -9.09 20.03
N VAL A 254 8.12 -7.83 20.49
CA VAL A 254 8.20 -6.68 19.60
C VAL A 254 9.64 -6.58 19.09
N LEU A 255 9.98 -7.45 18.15
CA LEU A 255 11.25 -7.40 17.46
C LEU A 255 11.11 -6.42 16.31
N TYR A 256 11.57 -5.19 16.55
CA TYR A 256 11.66 -4.13 15.53
C TYR A 256 12.74 -4.47 14.51
N LEU A 257 12.51 -5.47 13.67
CA LEU A 257 13.17 -5.51 12.37
C LEU A 257 12.37 -4.57 11.48
N GLN A 258 12.97 -3.45 11.11
CA GLN A 258 12.33 -2.44 10.29
C GLN A 258 13.25 -2.03 9.16
N SER A 259 12.69 -1.42 8.12
CA SER A 259 13.53 -0.77 7.11
C SER A 259 14.37 0.33 7.76
N GLU A 260 15.69 0.17 7.76
CA GLU A 260 16.62 1.15 8.37
C GLU A 260 16.50 2.53 7.74
N LYS A 261 16.11 2.58 6.47
CA LYS A 261 16.04 3.81 5.67
C LYS A 261 14.67 4.49 5.68
N ARG A 262 13.62 3.77 6.09
CA ARG A 262 12.22 4.18 5.85
C ARG A 262 11.34 4.05 7.08
N CYS A 263 11.86 3.52 8.18
CA CYS A 263 11.17 3.44 9.44
C CYS A 263 12.04 4.05 10.53
N HIS A 264 11.45 4.94 11.31
CA HIS A 264 12.12 5.65 12.40
C HIS A 264 11.25 5.54 13.65
N VAL A 265 11.80 4.90 14.69
CA VAL A 265 11.17 4.88 16.01
C VAL A 265 11.37 6.25 16.63
N LEU A 266 10.28 6.97 16.84
CA LEU A 266 10.30 8.32 17.40
C LEU A 266 10.27 8.27 18.93
N SER A 267 9.50 7.35 19.51
CA SER A 267 9.46 7.12 20.95
C SER A 267 8.89 5.74 21.29
N THR A 268 9.31 5.21 22.42
CA THR A 268 8.73 4.01 23.06
C THR A 268 8.24 4.40 24.44
N PHE A 269 6.99 4.07 24.76
CA PHE A 269 6.45 4.27 26.10
C PHE A 269 6.25 2.89 26.75
N THR A 270 6.97 2.64 27.84
CA THR A 270 6.84 1.45 28.68
C THR A 270 5.88 1.71 29.83
#